data_AF-A0A0G1G2S0-F1
#
_entry.id   AF-A0A0G1G2S0-F1
#
_cell.length_a   1.000
_cell.length_b   1.000
_cell.length_c   1.000
_cell.angle_alpha   90.00
_cell.angle_beta   90.00
_cell.angle_gamma   90.00
#
_symmetry.space_group_name_H-M   'P 1'
#
loop_
_entity.id
_entity.type
_entity.pdbx_description
1 polymer ?
#
loop_
_entity_poly.entity_id
_entity_poly.type
_entity_poly.pdbx_seq_one_letter_code
_entity_poly.pdbx_strand_id
1 'polypeptide(L)'
;MFCLSKKKFWIEAVAFFVLAEGCVLSARSLVQIRSIEERQETIADKVFLQRRKNLEGVVSRFWFVDGQPVDQAAFEEQLSLAAAQDAVNDLRQEEARFIERHEFARVSRKALYKKLAATIQEEILAYLTRVTIIDLSSFFEFSSCTFDSQMEFEAAYRWVRQDVNVELDASENDEALYDVMLRYEQLQKKIELFYQAAIKRAIDECSDTRVLKELLTLVS
;
A
#
# COMPACT_ATOMS: atom_id res chain seq x y z
N MET A 1 25.91 -73.55 -71.88
CA MET A 1 26.01 -73.37 -70.40
C MET A 1 25.93 -71.87 -70.09
N PHE A 2 25.08 -71.49 -69.14
CA PHE A 2 24.96 -70.18 -68.47
C PHE A 2 24.58 -68.91 -69.29
N CYS A 3 23.33 -68.80 -69.76
CA CYS A 3 22.80 -67.46 -70.15
C CYS A 3 21.32 -67.19 -69.79
N LEU A 4 20.60 -68.15 -69.22
CA LEU A 4 19.18 -67.97 -68.80
C LEU A 4 19.01 -67.60 -67.32
N SER A 5 20.07 -67.70 -66.50
CA SER A 5 19.99 -67.50 -65.04
C SER A 5 20.00 -66.02 -64.63
N LYS A 6 20.71 -65.13 -65.34
CA LYS A 6 20.80 -63.71 -64.97
C LYS A 6 19.49 -62.95 -65.19
N LYS A 7 18.72 -63.24 -66.26
CA LYS A 7 17.45 -62.54 -66.52
C LYS A 7 16.38 -62.83 -65.47
N LYS A 8 16.27 -64.07 -65.00
CA LYS A 8 15.35 -64.43 -63.91
C LYS A 8 15.70 -63.71 -62.61
N PHE A 9 16.99 -63.67 -62.26
CA PHE A 9 17.45 -62.99 -61.05
C PHE A 9 17.15 -61.48 -61.06
N TRP A 10 17.35 -60.81 -62.19
CA TRP A 10 17.03 -59.37 -62.31
C TRP A 10 15.53 -59.09 -62.25
N ILE A 11 14.68 -59.94 -62.82
CA ILE A 11 13.22 -59.79 -62.75
C ILE A 11 12.73 -59.98 -61.31
N GLU A 12 13.25 -61.00 -60.61
CA GLU A 12 12.91 -61.27 -59.20
C GLU A 12 13.42 -60.15 -58.28
N ALA A 13 14.61 -59.62 -58.51
CA ALA A 13 15.17 -58.51 -57.74
C ALA A 13 14.40 -57.20 -57.95
N VAL A 14 14.00 -56.88 -59.19
CA VAL A 14 13.17 -55.69 -59.49
C VAL A 14 11.77 -55.85 -58.92
N ALA A 15 11.17 -57.04 -58.99
CA ALA A 15 9.88 -57.31 -58.36
C ALA A 15 9.95 -57.14 -56.83
N PHE A 16 11.04 -57.61 -56.19
CA PHE A 16 11.27 -57.39 -54.76
C PHE A 16 11.47 -55.92 -54.42
N PHE A 17 12.19 -55.16 -55.26
CA PHE A 17 12.41 -53.73 -55.04
C PHE A 17 11.12 -52.92 -55.16
N VAL A 18 10.28 -53.22 -56.17
CA VAL A 18 8.97 -52.57 -56.36
C VAL A 18 8.00 -52.93 -55.23
N LEU A 19 8.01 -54.18 -54.75
CA LEU A 19 7.22 -54.58 -53.58
C LEU A 19 7.73 -53.93 -52.29
N ALA A 20 9.04 -53.81 -52.11
CA ALA A 20 9.63 -53.15 -50.96
C ALA A 20 9.33 -51.64 -50.94
N GLU A 21 9.48 -50.94 -52.07
CA GLU A 21 9.13 -49.53 -52.17
C GLU A 21 7.61 -49.29 -52.06
N GLY A 22 6.79 -50.19 -52.60
CA GLY A 22 5.33 -50.17 -52.42
C GLY A 22 4.91 -50.34 -50.96
N CYS A 23 5.58 -51.21 -50.20
CA CYS A 23 5.39 -51.35 -48.76
C CYS A 23 5.90 -50.14 -47.97
N VAL A 24 6.97 -49.47 -48.41
CA VAL A 24 7.48 -48.25 -47.76
C VAL A 24 6.56 -47.05 -48.04
N LEU A 25 5.96 -46.95 -49.22
CA LEU A 25 4.98 -45.93 -49.57
C LEU A 25 3.65 -46.13 -48.83
N SER A 26 3.17 -47.37 -48.67
CA SER A 26 1.98 -47.66 -47.88
C SER A 26 2.21 -47.46 -46.38
N ALA A 27 3.40 -47.79 -45.87
CA ALA A 27 3.80 -47.48 -44.49
C ALA A 27 3.91 -45.96 -44.23
N ARG A 28 4.33 -45.17 -45.23
CA ARG A 28 4.33 -43.69 -45.15
C ARG A 28 2.92 -43.09 -45.19
N SER A 29 1.96 -43.71 -45.87
CA SER A 29 0.54 -43.29 -45.82
C SER A 29 -0.17 -43.68 -44.52
N LEU A 30 0.45 -44.52 -43.68
CA LEU A 30 -0.09 -44.99 -42.40
C LEU A 30 0.61 -44.38 -41.17
N VAL A 31 1.38 -43.29 -41.35
CA VAL A 31 1.75 -42.44 -40.22
C VAL A 31 0.51 -41.63 -39.84
N GLN A 32 -0.37 -42.26 -39.06
CA GLN A 32 -1.53 -41.61 -38.46
C GLN A 32 -1.04 -40.44 -37.62
N ILE A 33 -1.27 -39.21 -38.11
CA ILE A 33 -0.98 -37.99 -37.37
C ILE A 33 -1.99 -37.92 -36.22
N ARG A 34 -1.61 -38.46 -35.07
CA ARG A 34 -2.32 -38.28 -33.81
C ARG A 34 -1.76 -37.05 -33.14
N SER A 35 -2.59 -36.03 -32.94
CA SER A 35 -2.21 -34.86 -32.14
C SER A 35 -3.30 -34.55 -31.13
N ILE A 36 -2.88 -34.25 -29.91
CA ILE A 36 -3.74 -33.76 -28.83
C ILE A 36 -3.19 -32.39 -28.45
N GLU A 37 -4.02 -31.38 -28.56
CA GLU A 37 -3.73 -30.01 -28.13
C GLU A 37 -4.67 -29.69 -26.97
N GLU A 38 -4.09 -29.21 -25.87
CA GLU A 38 -4.81 -28.88 -24.64
C GLU A 38 -4.53 -27.44 -24.26
N ARG A 39 -5.59 -26.69 -23.92
CA ARG A 39 -5.52 -25.34 -23.38
C ARG A 39 -6.28 -25.33 -22.07
N GLN A 40 -5.59 -24.98 -20.99
CA GLN A 40 -6.15 -24.90 -19.64
C GLN A 40 -5.99 -23.48 -19.10
N GLU A 41 -7.07 -22.94 -18.56
CA GLU A 41 -7.11 -21.63 -17.92
C GLU A 41 -7.86 -21.74 -16.59
N THR A 42 -7.42 -21.00 -15.58
CA THR A 42 -8.10 -20.93 -14.28
C THR A 42 -8.62 -19.51 -14.09
N ILE A 43 -9.93 -19.35 -13.91
CA ILE A 43 -10.61 -18.04 -13.78
C ILE A 43 -11.64 -18.14 -12.66
N ALA A 44 -11.63 -17.20 -11.71
CA ALA A 44 -12.52 -17.20 -10.55
C ALA A 44 -12.62 -18.58 -9.85
N ASP A 45 -11.47 -19.20 -9.60
CA ASP A 45 -11.30 -20.53 -9.00
C ASP A 45 -11.87 -21.72 -9.79
N LYS A 46 -12.33 -21.50 -11.03
CA LYS A 46 -12.77 -22.57 -11.95
C LYS A 46 -11.72 -22.91 -12.98
N VAL A 47 -11.60 -24.20 -13.30
CA VAL A 47 -10.66 -24.70 -14.32
C VAL A 47 -11.38 -24.96 -15.63
N PHE A 48 -11.07 -24.17 -16.65
CA PHE A 48 -11.57 -24.31 -18.01
C PHE A 48 -10.54 -25.07 -18.84
N LEU A 49 -10.91 -26.24 -19.35
CA LEU A 49 -10.04 -27.05 -20.21
C LEU A 49 -10.68 -27.28 -21.57
N GLN A 50 -10.00 -26.83 -22.62
CA GLN A 50 -10.31 -27.14 -24.00
C GLN A 50 -9.33 -28.19 -24.51
N ARG A 51 -9.85 -29.29 -25.07
CA ARG A 51 -9.05 -30.36 -25.66
C ARG A 51 -9.44 -30.55 -27.11
N ARG A 52 -8.48 -30.38 -28.01
CA ARG A 52 -8.63 -30.66 -29.45
C ARG A 52 -7.87 -31.95 -29.78
N LYS A 53 -8.58 -32.96 -30.25
CA LYS A 53 -8.01 -34.23 -30.70
C LYS A 53 -8.10 -34.31 -32.22
N ASN A 54 -6.99 -34.58 -32.89
CA ASN A 54 -6.96 -35.00 -34.29
C ASN A 54 -6.63 -36.49 -34.34
N LEU A 55 -7.58 -37.30 -34.78
CA LEU A 55 -7.43 -38.73 -34.97
C LEU A 55 -7.74 -39.06 -36.42
N GLU A 56 -6.73 -39.51 -37.16
CA GLU A 56 -6.91 -40.00 -38.54
C GLU A 56 -7.55 -38.95 -39.48
N GLY A 57 -7.28 -37.66 -39.23
CA GLY A 57 -7.85 -36.54 -40.00
C GLY A 57 -9.19 -36.02 -39.49
N VAL A 58 -9.80 -36.68 -38.49
CA VAL A 58 -11.02 -36.22 -37.81
C VAL A 58 -10.63 -35.35 -36.62
N VAL A 59 -11.09 -34.10 -36.63
CA VAL A 59 -10.86 -33.14 -35.56
C VAL A 59 -12.08 -33.10 -34.62
N SER A 60 -11.89 -33.57 -33.39
CA SER A 60 -12.89 -33.48 -32.32
C SER A 60 -12.46 -32.47 -31.27
N ARG A 61 -13.41 -31.66 -30.81
CA ARG A 61 -13.23 -30.71 -29.70
C ARG A 61 -14.03 -31.18 -28.49
N PHE A 62 -13.41 -31.05 -27.32
CA PHE A 62 -14.01 -31.39 -26.04
C PHE A 62 -13.80 -30.21 -25.09
N TRP A 63 -14.84 -29.88 -24.35
CA TRP A 63 -14.85 -28.78 -23.40
C TRP A 63 -15.09 -29.34 -22.01
N PHE A 64 -14.33 -28.86 -21.04
CA PHE A 64 -14.45 -29.27 -19.66
C PHE A 64 -14.43 -28.04 -18.75
N VAL A 65 -15.27 -28.06 -17.71
CA VAL A 65 -15.22 -27.11 -16.60
C VAL A 65 -15.06 -27.91 -15.31
N ASP A 66 -14.04 -27.59 -14.51
CA ASP A 66 -13.67 -28.31 -13.27
C ASP A 66 -13.51 -29.82 -13.48
N GLY A 67 -12.99 -30.20 -14.65
CA GLY A 67 -12.80 -31.60 -15.05
C GLY A 67 -14.07 -32.32 -15.52
N GLN A 68 -15.24 -31.69 -15.48
CA GLN A 68 -16.49 -32.25 -16.00
C GLN A 68 -16.70 -31.89 -17.47
N PRO A 69 -17.07 -32.85 -18.33
CA PRO A 69 -17.34 -32.58 -19.75
C PRO A 69 -18.63 -31.77 -19.90
N VAL A 70 -18.56 -30.70 -20.68
CA VAL A 70 -19.69 -29.83 -21.01
C VAL A 70 -19.78 -29.64 -22.53
N ASP A 71 -20.91 -29.15 -23.01
CA ASP A 71 -21.02 -28.70 -24.40
C ASP A 71 -20.35 -27.33 -24.58
N GLN A 72 -20.16 -26.94 -25.84
CA GLN A 72 -19.48 -25.68 -26.16
C GLN A 72 -20.25 -24.47 -25.63
N ALA A 73 -21.58 -24.49 -25.71
CA ALA A 73 -22.42 -23.37 -25.29
C ALA A 73 -22.35 -23.14 -23.77
N ALA A 74 -22.48 -24.20 -22.96
CA ALA A 74 -22.34 -24.09 -21.52
C ALA A 74 -20.91 -23.73 -21.10
N PHE A 75 -19.89 -24.17 -21.85
CA PHE A 75 -18.50 -23.76 -21.62
C PHE A 75 -18.32 -22.25 -21.81
N GLU A 76 -18.79 -21.69 -22.94
CA GLU A 76 -18.67 -20.26 -23.25
C GLU A 76 -19.49 -19.40 -22.27
N GLU A 77 -20.70 -19.83 -21.90
CA GLU A 77 -21.51 -19.15 -20.88
C GLU A 77 -20.81 -19.12 -19.52
N GLN A 78 -20.33 -20.27 -19.03
CA GLN A 78 -19.65 -20.34 -17.74
C GLN A 78 -18.33 -19.58 -17.73
N LEU A 79 -17.59 -19.57 -18.85
CA LEU A 79 -16.38 -18.78 -19.02
C LEU A 79 -16.68 -17.29 -18.91
N SER A 80 -17.75 -16.82 -19.56
CA SER A 80 -18.16 -15.41 -19.52
C SER A 80 -18.58 -14.96 -18.12
N LEU A 81 -19.32 -15.83 -17.40
CA LEU A 81 -19.74 -15.57 -16.02
C LEU A 81 -18.55 -15.55 -15.06
N ALA A 82 -17.62 -16.51 -15.21
CA ALA A 82 -16.41 -16.55 -14.40
C ALA A 82 -15.52 -15.33 -14.63
N ALA A 83 -15.34 -14.90 -15.89
CA ALA A 83 -14.58 -13.69 -16.22
C ALA A 83 -15.23 -12.42 -15.65
N ALA A 84 -16.57 -12.31 -15.70
CA ALA A 84 -17.28 -11.20 -15.09
C ALA A 84 -17.14 -11.18 -13.56
N GLN A 85 -17.20 -12.35 -12.92
CA GLN A 85 -16.99 -12.51 -11.49
C GLN A 85 -15.58 -12.10 -11.07
N ASP A 86 -14.56 -12.53 -11.82
CA ASP A 86 -13.15 -12.23 -11.58
C ASP A 86 -12.91 -10.72 -11.65
N ALA A 87 -13.43 -10.05 -12.68
CA ALA A 87 -13.35 -8.61 -12.81
C ALA A 87 -14.02 -7.85 -11.64
N VAL A 88 -15.17 -8.34 -11.14
CA VAL A 88 -15.82 -7.75 -9.96
C VAL A 88 -15.01 -7.99 -8.69
N ASN A 89 -14.41 -9.17 -8.55
CA ASN A 89 -13.55 -9.49 -7.40
C ASN A 89 -12.29 -8.61 -7.40
N ASP A 90 -11.67 -8.41 -8.56
CA ASP A 90 -10.52 -7.52 -8.72
C ASP A 90 -10.88 -6.08 -8.33
N LEU A 91 -12.00 -5.55 -8.81
CA LEU A 91 -12.47 -4.21 -8.42
C LEU A 91 -12.71 -4.09 -6.91
N ARG A 92 -13.32 -5.10 -6.28
CA ARG A 92 -13.52 -5.13 -4.82
C ARG A 92 -12.20 -5.20 -4.05
N GLN A 93 -11.22 -5.94 -4.56
CA GLN A 93 -9.89 -6.01 -3.96
C GLN A 93 -9.16 -4.66 -4.10
N GLU A 94 -9.27 -4.00 -5.25
CA GLU A 94 -8.72 -2.67 -5.46
C GLU A 94 -9.35 -1.63 -4.54
N GLU A 95 -10.68 -1.65 -4.41
CA GLU A 95 -11.42 -0.77 -3.49
C GLU A 95 -11.02 -1.03 -2.03
N ALA A 96 -10.92 -2.30 -1.61
CA ALA A 96 -10.47 -2.66 -0.26
C ALA A 96 -9.03 -2.17 0.00
N ARG A 97 -8.11 -2.37 -0.95
CA ARG A 97 -6.73 -1.86 -0.85
C ARG A 97 -6.69 -0.34 -0.81
N PHE A 98 -7.57 0.33 -1.56
CA PHE A 98 -7.68 1.79 -1.54
C PHE A 98 -8.14 2.30 -0.18
N ILE A 99 -9.21 1.71 0.38
CA ILE A 99 -9.72 2.04 1.72
C ILE A 99 -8.63 1.81 2.77
N GLU A 100 -7.98 0.65 2.76
CA GLU A 100 -6.93 0.30 3.72
C GLU A 100 -5.77 1.31 3.68
N ARG A 101 -5.31 1.71 2.47
CA ARG A 101 -4.26 2.73 2.33
C ARG A 101 -4.69 4.09 2.87
N HIS A 102 -5.93 4.50 2.60
CA HIS A 102 -6.47 5.77 3.10
C HIS A 102 -6.59 5.78 4.63
N GLU A 103 -7.10 4.69 5.21
CA GLU A 103 -7.20 4.54 6.66
C GLU A 103 -5.82 4.51 7.31
N PHE A 104 -4.88 3.74 6.75
CA PHE A 104 -3.49 3.70 7.21
C PHE A 104 -2.83 5.08 7.18
N ALA A 105 -3.03 5.84 6.10
CA ALA A 105 -2.50 7.19 5.97
C ALA A 105 -3.11 8.16 7.00
N ARG A 106 -4.40 8.02 7.30
CA ARG A 106 -5.09 8.81 8.33
C ARG A 106 -4.56 8.49 9.73
N VAL A 107 -4.48 7.21 10.10
CA VAL A 107 -3.95 6.75 11.39
C VAL A 107 -2.51 7.20 11.57
N SER A 108 -1.69 7.04 10.54
CA SER A 108 -0.27 7.45 10.55
C SER A 108 -0.10 8.96 10.75
N ARG A 109 -0.91 9.78 10.07
CA ARG A 109 -0.90 11.24 10.24
C ARG A 109 -1.33 11.66 11.64
N LYS A 110 -2.40 11.07 12.18
CA LYS A 110 -2.84 11.32 13.58
C LYS A 110 -1.75 10.97 14.59
N ALA A 111 -1.05 9.85 14.41
CA ALA A 111 0.06 9.46 15.27
C ALA A 111 1.23 10.45 15.20
N LEU A 112 1.54 10.98 14.02
CA LEU A 112 2.56 12.00 13.83
C LEU A 112 2.19 13.31 14.53
N TYR A 113 0.95 13.78 14.36
CA TYR A 113 0.46 14.97 15.04
C TYR A 113 0.48 14.83 16.56
N LYS A 114 0.07 13.67 17.09
CA LYS A 114 0.19 13.39 18.54
C LYS A 114 1.61 13.55 19.06
N LYS A 115 2.59 13.01 18.34
CA LYS A 115 4.00 13.14 18.73
C LYS A 115 4.46 14.59 18.70
N LEU A 116 4.17 15.32 17.62
CA LEU A 116 4.55 16.73 17.50
C LEU A 116 3.89 17.60 18.58
N ALA A 117 2.58 17.42 18.80
CA ALA A 117 1.84 18.18 19.82
C ALA A 117 2.38 17.90 21.22
N ALA A 118 2.69 16.64 21.54
CA ALA A 118 3.28 16.27 22.83
C ALA A 118 4.65 16.94 23.02
N THR A 119 5.51 16.95 22.01
CA THR A 119 6.81 17.64 22.07
C THR A 119 6.64 19.14 22.30
N ILE A 120 5.75 19.80 21.54
CA ILE A 120 5.48 21.23 21.71
C ILE A 120 4.90 21.52 23.11
N GLN A 121 3.97 20.68 23.58
CA GLN A 121 3.39 20.81 24.91
C GLN A 121 4.45 20.68 26.01
N GLU A 122 5.37 19.72 25.90
CA GLU A 122 6.50 19.56 26.82
C GLU A 122 7.39 20.81 26.86
N GLU A 123 7.71 21.39 25.70
CA GLU A 123 8.49 22.63 25.59
C GLU A 123 7.75 23.81 26.25
N ILE A 124 6.45 23.96 25.99
CA ILE A 124 5.62 24.98 26.63
C ILE A 124 5.62 24.79 28.15
N LEU A 125 5.41 23.57 28.63
CA LEU A 125 5.40 23.26 30.06
C LEU A 125 6.77 23.55 30.70
N ALA A 126 7.86 23.33 29.98
CA ALA A 126 9.20 23.68 30.45
C ALA A 126 9.36 25.20 30.63
N TYR A 127 8.91 26.02 29.67
CA TYR A 127 8.90 27.48 29.83
C TYR A 127 8.05 27.92 31.01
N LEU A 128 6.82 27.40 31.13
CA LEU A 128 5.92 27.71 32.22
C LEU A 128 6.49 27.33 33.59
N THR A 129 7.20 26.20 33.67
CA THR A 129 7.85 25.76 34.91
C THR A 129 9.03 26.66 35.28
N ARG A 130 9.81 27.13 34.30
CA ARG A 130 10.90 28.09 34.56
C ARG A 130 10.35 29.42 35.07
N VAL A 131 9.25 29.88 34.49
CA VAL A 131 8.54 31.09 34.92
C VAL A 131 8.10 31.02 36.38
N THR A 132 7.60 29.86 36.84
CA THR A 132 7.13 29.70 38.22
C THR A 132 8.24 29.47 39.24
N ILE A 133 9.30 28.72 38.90
CA ILE A 133 10.41 28.41 39.83
C ILE A 133 11.21 29.67 40.20
N ILE A 134 11.42 30.58 39.24
CA ILE A 134 12.25 31.78 39.41
C ILE A 134 11.42 32.96 39.95
N ASP A 135 10.11 32.75 40.20
CA ASP A 135 9.15 33.77 40.59
C ASP A 135 9.23 35.03 39.71
N LEU A 136 9.16 34.82 38.39
CA LEU A 136 9.16 35.91 37.41
C LEU A 136 7.83 36.69 37.37
N SER A 137 6.88 36.36 38.24
CA SER A 137 5.50 36.84 38.21
C SER A 137 5.40 38.37 38.29
N SER A 138 6.28 39.01 39.06
CA SER A 138 6.38 40.46 39.19
C SER A 138 6.90 41.17 37.93
N PHE A 139 7.57 40.44 37.03
CA PHE A 139 8.19 40.97 35.82
C PHE A 139 7.41 40.63 34.55
N PHE A 140 6.21 40.08 34.67
CA PHE A 140 5.37 39.76 33.52
C PHE A 140 4.97 41.00 32.73
N GLU A 141 5.16 40.91 31.41
CA GLU A 141 4.77 41.96 30.49
C GLU A 141 3.69 41.44 29.53
N PHE A 142 2.51 42.03 29.65
CA PHE A 142 1.36 41.73 28.80
C PHE A 142 1.34 42.70 27.61
N SER A 143 1.35 42.16 26.40
CA SER A 143 1.41 42.90 25.15
C SER A 143 0.68 42.15 24.04
N SER A 144 0.35 42.85 22.96
CA SER A 144 -0.26 42.26 21.75
C SER A 144 0.60 41.19 21.09
N CYS A 145 1.91 41.17 21.36
CA CYS A 145 2.85 40.18 20.81
C CYS A 145 2.99 38.93 21.70
N THR A 146 2.48 38.97 22.92
CA THR A 146 2.54 37.88 23.90
C THR A 146 1.12 37.48 24.32
N PHE A 147 0.66 38.00 25.46
CA PHE A 147 -0.69 37.88 25.98
C PHE A 147 -1.20 39.28 26.30
N ASP A 148 -2.44 39.58 25.91
CA ASP A 148 -3.06 40.89 26.14
C ASP A 148 -3.37 41.13 27.62
N SER A 149 -3.52 40.05 28.40
CA SER A 149 -3.82 40.14 29.83
C SER A 149 -3.41 38.90 30.61
N GLN A 150 -3.33 39.03 31.93
CA GLN A 150 -3.14 37.90 32.85
C GLN A 150 -4.23 36.82 32.69
N MET A 151 -5.47 37.22 32.45
CA MET A 151 -6.58 36.28 32.27
C MET A 151 -6.39 35.41 31.02
N GLU A 152 -5.87 35.98 29.92
CA GLU A 152 -5.54 35.22 28.71
C GLU A 152 -4.41 34.21 28.98
N PHE A 153 -3.36 34.65 29.68
CA PHE A 153 -2.25 33.78 30.08
C PHE A 153 -2.72 32.61 30.95
N GLU A 154 -3.56 32.88 31.96
CA GLU A 154 -4.11 31.82 32.83
C GLU A 154 -5.00 30.84 32.07
N ALA A 155 -5.80 31.34 31.10
CA ALA A 155 -6.61 30.48 30.25
C ALA A 155 -5.74 29.57 29.37
N ALA A 156 -4.69 30.13 28.76
CA ALA A 156 -3.72 29.36 27.99
C ALA A 156 -2.98 28.33 28.86
N TYR A 157 -2.56 28.71 30.06
CA TYR A 157 -1.92 27.83 31.03
C TYR A 157 -2.80 26.64 31.41
N ARG A 158 -4.09 26.87 31.68
CA ARG A 158 -5.04 25.80 31.99
C ARG A 158 -5.27 24.88 30.79
N TRP A 159 -5.36 25.44 29.59
CA TRP A 159 -5.53 24.66 28.37
C TRP A 159 -4.31 23.76 28.09
N VAL A 160 -3.09 24.29 28.18
CA VAL A 160 -1.86 23.50 27.98
C VAL A 160 -1.73 22.35 28.97
N ARG A 161 -2.31 22.46 30.17
CA ARG A 161 -2.30 21.37 31.16
C ARG A 161 -3.30 20.26 30.89
N GLN A 162 -4.20 20.44 29.93
CA GLN A 162 -5.08 19.35 29.49
C GLN A 162 -4.26 18.32 28.70
N ASP A 163 -4.67 17.05 28.73
CA ASP A 163 -3.99 16.00 27.99
C ASP A 163 -4.23 16.22 26.48
N VAL A 164 -3.16 16.56 25.76
CA VAL A 164 -3.20 16.83 24.31
C VAL A 164 -3.70 15.62 23.52
N ASN A 165 -3.47 14.40 24.03
CA ASN A 165 -3.92 13.20 23.37
C ASN A 165 -5.44 13.10 23.37
N VAL A 166 -6.11 13.61 24.41
CA VAL A 166 -7.58 13.60 24.50
C VAL A 166 -8.19 14.53 23.44
N GLU A 167 -7.62 15.73 23.26
CA GLU A 167 -8.09 16.71 22.26
C GLU A 167 -7.84 16.20 20.82
N LEU A 168 -6.65 15.63 20.58
CA LEU A 168 -6.34 15.02 19.29
C LEU A 168 -7.15 13.75 19.03
N ASP A 169 -7.52 13.00 20.07
CA ASP A 169 -8.37 11.82 19.92
C ASP A 169 -9.81 12.15 19.56
N ALA A 170 -10.34 13.25 20.10
CA ALA A 170 -11.65 13.78 19.77
C ALA A 170 -11.74 14.40 18.36
N SER A 171 -10.60 14.66 17.71
CA SER A 171 -10.58 15.24 16.36
C SER A 171 -11.08 14.25 15.30
N GLU A 172 -12.18 14.61 14.63
CA GLU A 172 -12.90 13.74 13.68
C GLU A 172 -12.25 13.70 12.27
N ASN A 173 -11.54 14.76 11.89
CA ASN A 173 -10.96 14.92 10.55
C ASN A 173 -9.54 15.52 10.57
N ASP A 174 -8.89 15.50 9.42
CA ASP A 174 -7.50 15.98 9.26
C ASP A 174 -7.38 17.50 9.48
N GLU A 175 -8.44 18.27 9.18
CA GLU A 175 -8.47 19.72 9.38
C GLU A 175 -8.47 20.09 10.87
N ALA A 176 -9.31 19.45 11.68
CA ALA A 176 -9.35 19.66 13.12
C ALA A 176 -7.99 19.31 13.79
N LEU A 177 -7.34 18.24 13.33
CA LEU A 177 -5.99 17.88 13.80
C LEU A 177 -4.96 18.96 13.48
N TYR A 178 -5.03 19.53 12.27
CA TYR A 178 -4.15 20.62 11.85
C TYR A 178 -4.39 21.89 12.67
N ASP A 179 -5.64 22.25 12.93
CA ASP A 179 -5.99 23.45 13.70
C ASP A 179 -5.50 23.37 15.15
N VAL A 180 -5.66 22.20 15.80
CA VAL A 180 -5.11 21.97 17.15
C VAL A 180 -3.60 22.15 17.16
N MET A 181 -2.90 21.58 16.17
CA MET A 181 -1.45 21.71 16.03
C MET A 181 -0.99 23.14 15.82
N LEU A 182 -1.65 23.86 14.91
CA LEU A 182 -1.34 25.26 14.64
C LEU A 182 -1.51 26.11 15.90
N ARG A 183 -2.53 25.81 16.72
CA ARG A 183 -2.76 26.49 18.00
C ARG A 183 -1.62 26.23 19.00
N TYR A 184 -1.13 24.99 19.11
CA TYR A 184 0.03 24.67 19.95
C TYR A 184 1.30 25.41 19.47
N GLU A 185 1.58 25.41 18.17
CA GLU A 185 2.75 26.12 17.62
C GLU A 185 2.68 27.64 17.86
N GLN A 186 1.51 28.25 17.66
CA GLN A 186 1.32 29.68 17.93
C GLN A 186 1.49 29.98 19.42
N LEU A 187 0.95 29.12 20.27
CA LEU A 187 1.05 29.30 21.71
C LEU A 187 2.48 29.14 22.22
N GLN A 188 3.24 28.19 21.66
CA GLN A 188 4.66 28.03 21.96
C GLN A 188 5.44 29.31 21.70
N LYS A 189 5.29 29.90 20.50
CA LYS A 189 5.94 31.16 20.14
C LYS A 189 5.55 32.29 21.09
N LYS A 190 4.26 32.41 21.43
CA LYS A 190 3.77 33.42 22.38
C LYS A 190 4.39 33.25 23.77
N ILE A 191 4.47 32.01 24.28
CA ILE A 191 5.02 31.72 25.61
C ILE A 191 6.53 31.93 25.64
N GLU A 192 7.24 31.56 24.58
CA GLU A 192 8.67 31.83 24.45
C GLU A 192 8.95 33.33 24.50
N LEU A 193 8.24 34.13 23.70
CA LEU A 193 8.38 35.60 23.70
C LEU A 193 8.02 36.20 25.06
N PHE A 194 6.95 35.70 25.69
CA PHE A 194 6.54 36.13 27.03
C PHE A 194 7.61 35.83 28.08
N TYR A 195 8.21 34.64 28.03
CA TYR A 195 9.30 34.24 28.92
C TYR A 195 10.55 35.10 28.71
N GLN A 196 10.95 35.32 27.46
CA GLN A 196 12.11 36.16 27.13
C GLN A 196 11.90 37.61 27.59
N ALA A 197 10.71 38.18 27.40
CA ALA A 197 10.37 39.52 27.88
C ALA A 197 10.45 39.60 29.41
N ALA A 198 9.87 38.61 30.11
CA ALA A 198 9.91 38.56 31.57
C ALA A 198 11.35 38.43 32.12
N ILE A 199 12.21 37.60 31.51
CA ILE A 199 13.62 37.52 31.92
C ILE A 199 14.35 38.83 31.66
N LYS A 200 14.18 39.42 30.47
CA LYS A 200 14.86 40.67 30.11
C LYS A 200 14.52 41.77 31.11
N ARG A 201 13.23 41.92 31.42
CA ARG A 201 12.76 42.88 32.41
C ARG A 201 13.28 42.57 33.81
N ALA A 202 13.28 41.29 34.20
CA ALA A 202 13.86 40.88 35.47
C ALA A 202 15.36 41.24 35.53
N ILE A 203 16.15 41.03 34.48
CA ILE A 203 17.56 41.42 34.43
C ILE A 203 17.72 42.94 34.57
N ASP A 204 16.90 43.72 33.88
CA ASP A 204 16.96 45.19 33.89
C ASP A 204 16.57 45.79 35.25
N GLU A 205 15.64 45.15 35.97
CA GLU A 205 15.07 45.65 37.23
C GLU A 205 15.63 44.93 38.49
N CYS A 206 16.39 43.83 38.35
CA CYS A 206 16.85 43.04 39.49
C CYS A 206 18.04 43.72 40.20
N SER A 207 17.79 44.12 41.45
CA SER A 207 18.83 44.64 42.35
C SER A 207 19.61 43.55 43.10
N ASP A 208 19.14 42.30 43.08
CA ASP A 208 19.79 41.16 43.74
C ASP A 208 20.82 40.50 42.81
N THR A 209 22.10 40.63 43.15
CA THR A 209 23.21 40.09 42.35
C THR A 209 23.21 38.57 42.25
N ARG A 210 22.61 37.83 43.19
CA ARG A 210 22.51 36.37 43.12
C ARG A 210 21.48 35.95 42.08
N VAL A 211 20.29 36.54 42.14
CA VAL A 211 19.19 36.29 41.19
C VAL A 211 19.59 36.76 39.80
N LEU A 212 20.26 37.92 39.68
CA LEU A 212 20.78 38.42 38.41
C LEU A 212 21.76 37.42 37.75
N LYS A 213 22.63 36.79 38.54
CA LYS A 213 23.57 35.79 38.02
C LYS A 213 22.85 34.54 37.50
N GLU A 214 21.81 34.07 38.21
CA GLU A 214 20.98 32.96 37.75
C GLU A 214 20.21 33.32 36.48
N LEU A 215 19.61 34.52 36.40
CA LEU A 215 18.92 35.01 35.21
C LEU A 215 19.85 35.13 33.99
N LEU A 216 21.07 35.65 34.17
CA LEU A 216 22.06 35.76 33.10
C LEU A 216 22.47 34.39 32.55
N THR A 217 22.49 33.33 33.36
CA THR A 217 22.75 31.96 32.87
C THR A 217 21.61 31.37 32.05
N LEU A 218 20.41 31.93 32.12
CA LEU A 218 19.26 31.48 31.33
C LEU A 218 19.19 32.13 29.94
N VAL A 219 19.90 33.26 29.77
CA VAL A 219 19.96 34.02 28.50
C VAL A 219 21.21 33.69 27.68
N SER A 220 22.29 33.21 28.34
CA SER A 220 23.55 32.78 27.71
C SER A 220 23.48 31.39 27.10
#